data_AF-A0A1S1N2M0-F1
#
_entry.id   AF-A0A1S1N2M0-F1
#
_cell.length_a   1.000
_cell.length_b   1.000
_cell.length_c   1.000
_cell.angle_alpha   90.00
_cell.angle_beta   90.00
_cell.angle_gamma   90.00
#
_symmetry.space_group_name_H-M   'P 1'
#
loop_
_entity.id
_entity.type
_entity.pdbx_description
1 polymer ?
#
loop_
_entity_poly.entity_id
_entity_poly.type
_entity_poly.pdbx_seq_one_letter_code
_entity_poly.pdbx_strand_id
1 'polypeptide(L)' 'MCGEVASTQLNFIKPLSQCDYALLDEVAKSEDLNSILTMLLLDDTLSDSLRRKALMQLKAK' A
#
# COMPACT_ATOMS: atom_id res chain seq x y z
N MET A 1 -21.30 1.15 15.90
CA MET A 1 -21.22 0.54 14.56
C MET A 1 -19.80 0.77 14.04
N CYS A 2 -18.82 0.04 14.57
CA CYS A 2 -17.46 0.07 14.02
C CYS A 2 -17.46 -0.98 12.91
N GLY A 3 -17.69 -0.54 11.68
CA GLY A 3 -17.52 -1.40 10.52
C GLY A 3 -16.07 -1.87 10.51
N GLU A 4 -15.88 -3.18 10.49
CA GLU A 4 -14.62 -3.78 10.06
C GLU A 4 -14.41 -3.39 8.60
N VAL A 5 -13.88 -2.20 8.37
CA VAL A 5 -13.32 -1.83 7.09
C VAL A 5 -12.09 -2.72 6.98
N ALA A 6 -12.18 -3.76 6.16
CA ALA A 6 -11.06 -4.64 5.82
C ALA A 6 -9.86 -3.74 5.51
N SER A 7 -8.97 -3.59 6.49
CA SER A 7 -7.95 -2.56 6.45
C SER A 7 -6.91 -3.05 5.47
N THR A 8 -6.75 -2.36 4.34
CA THR A 8 -5.78 -2.75 3.32
C THR A 8 -4.37 -2.62 3.90
N GLN A 9 -3.80 -3.71 4.40
CA GLN A 9 -2.48 -3.67 5.02
C GLN A 9 -1.38 -3.73 3.96
N LEU A 10 -0.53 -2.71 3.91
CA LEU A 10 0.62 -2.60 2.99
C LEU A 10 1.83 -3.45 3.44
N ASN A 11 1.58 -4.71 3.84
CA ASN A 11 2.55 -5.64 4.43
C ASN A 11 3.72 -6.02 3.50
N PHE A 12 3.68 -5.61 2.24
CA PHE A 12 4.75 -5.82 1.28
C PHE A 12 5.85 -4.74 1.34
N ILE A 13 5.59 -3.62 1.99
CA ILE A 13 6.57 -2.59 2.32
C ILE A 13 7.09 -2.90 3.71
N LYS A 14 8.41 -3.01 3.86
CA LYS A 14 9.04 -3.22 5.17
C LYS A 14 9.40 -1.86 5.77
N PRO A 15 8.62 -1.33 6.74
CA PRO A 15 8.99 -0.12 7.46
C PRO A 15 10.30 -0.31 8.25
N LEU A 16 11.06 0.76 8.40
CA LEU A 16 12.34 0.79 9.12
C LEU A 16 12.23 1.53 10.46
N SER A 17 11.19 2.34 10.64
CA SER A 17 10.95 3.16 11.82
C SER A 17 9.46 3.21 12.19
N GLN A 18 9.17 3.66 13.41
CA GLN A 18 7.79 3.86 13.88
C GLN A 18 7.04 4.90 13.03
N CYS A 19 7.75 5.90 12.50
CA CYS A 19 7.17 6.89 11.58
C CYS A 19 6.71 6.23 10.28
N ASP A 20 7.45 5.24 9.77
CA ASP A 20 7.07 4.51 8.56
C ASP A 20 5.79 3.68 8.77
N TYR A 21 5.64 3.10 9.97
CA TYR A 21 4.40 2.39 10.32
C TYR A 21 3.19 3.33 10.35
N ALA A 22 3.33 4.51 10.95
CA ALA A 22 2.27 5.51 10.97
C ALA A 22 1.91 5.97 9.55
N LEU A 23 2.92 6.27 8.73
CA LEU A 23 2.73 6.68 7.35
C LEU A 23 2.01 5.60 6.52
N LEU A 24 2.42 4.32 6.63
CA LEU A 24 1.79 3.23 5.89
C LEU A 24 0.33 3.00 6.32
N ASP A 25 0.02 3.18 7.60
CA ASP A 25 -1.35 3.11 8.13
C ASP A 25 -2.22 4.27 7.63
N GLU A 26 -1.67 5.48 7.53
CA GLU A 26 -2.34 6.63 6.93
C GLU A 26 -2.60 6.41 5.43
N VAL A 27 -1.59 5.94 4.69
CA VAL A 27 -1.74 5.64 3.25
C VAL A 27 -2.77 4.53 3.01
N ALA A 28 -2.79 3.48 3.85
CA ALA A 28 -3.76 2.39 3.78
C ALA A 28 -5.22 2.85 3.95
N LYS A 29 -5.44 3.92 4.71
CA LYS A 29 -6.75 4.53 4.97
C LYS A 29 -7.11 5.64 3.99
N SER A 30 -6.18 6.04 3.13
CA SER A 30 -6.38 7.11 2.16
C SER A 30 -7.36 6.71 1.07
N GLU A 31 -8.25 7.64 0.69
CA GLU A 31 -9.12 7.50 -0.49
C GLU A 31 -8.28 7.40 -1.78
N ASP A 32 -7.08 7.99 -1.77
CA ASP A 32 -6.14 8.01 -2.90
C ASP A 32 -5.22 6.78 -2.96
N LEU A 33 -5.44 5.75 -2.13
CA LEU A 33 -4.58 4.56 -2.09
C LEU A 33 -4.32 3.96 -3.48
N ASN A 34 -5.34 3.90 -4.34
CA ASN A 34 -5.19 3.36 -5.69
C ASN A 34 -4.27 4.23 -6.56
N SER A 35 -4.38 5.55 -6.46
CA SER A 35 -3.53 6.50 -7.15
C SER A 35 -2.08 6.39 -6.67
N ILE A 36 -1.88 6.28 -5.36
CA ILE A 36 -0.55 6.10 -4.73
C ILE A 36 0.10 4.79 -5.18
N LEU A 37 -0.64 3.67 -5.14
CA LEU A 37 -0.13 2.37 -5.60
C LEU A 37 0.16 2.38 -7.11
N THR A 38 -0.66 3.07 -7.90
CA THR A 38 -0.42 3.22 -9.35
C THR A 38 0.84 4.03 -9.62
N MET A 39 1.08 5.10 -8.86
CA MET A 39 2.32 5.89 -8.94
C MET A 39 3.54 5.03 -8.60
N LEU A 40 3.45 4.20 -7.56
CA LEU A 40 4.46 3.19 -7.28
C LEU A 40 4.70 2.30 -8.50
N LEU A 41 3.68 1.75 -9.15
CA LEU A 41 3.87 0.88 -10.32
C LEU A 41 4.59 1.54 -11.51
N LEU A 42 4.62 2.87 -11.59
CA LEU A 42 5.33 3.61 -12.64
C LEU A 42 6.81 3.84 -12.33
N ASP A 43 7.26 3.54 -11.12
CA ASP A 43 8.66 3.68 -10.73
C ASP A 43 9.47 2.47 -11.24
N ASP A 44 10.45 2.75 -12.11
CA ASP A 44 11.33 1.75 -12.73
C ASP A 44 12.44 1.24 -11.80
N THR A 45 12.60 1.87 -10.62
CA THR A 45 13.53 1.40 -9.59
C THR A 45 12.93 0.27 -8.74
N LEU A 46 11.63 0.01 -8.86
CA LEU A 46 10.97 -1.08 -8.15
C LEU A 46 11.36 -2.44 -8.70
N SER A 47 11.70 -3.35 -7.78
CA SER A 47 11.84 -4.76 -8.15
C SER A 47 10.52 -5.33 -8.69
N ASP A 48 10.61 -6.25 -9.65
CA ASP A 48 9.46 -6.96 -10.22
C ASP A 48 8.59 -7.64 -9.15
N SER A 49 9.23 -8.11 -8.07
CA SER A 49 8.54 -8.75 -6.96
C SER A 49 7.62 -7.77 -6.22
N LEU A 50 8.07 -6.53 -6.06
CA LEU A 50 7.35 -5.48 -5.36
C LEU A 50 6.24 -4.90 -6.25
N ARG A 51 6.53 -4.74 -7.55
CA ARG A 51 5.56 -4.37 -8.59
C ARG A 51 4.39 -5.36 -8.65
N ARG A 52 4.65 -6.67 -8.60
CA ARG A 52 3.59 -7.70 -8.56
C ARG A 52 2.73 -7.62 -7.29
N LYS A 53 3.32 -7.37 -6.13
CA LYS A 53 2.58 -7.26 -4.85
C LYS A 53 1.68 -6.01 -4.83
N ALA A 54 2.17 -4.87 -5.29
CA ALA A 54 1.37 -3.65 -5.45
C ALA A 54 0.21 -3.86 -6.44
N LEU A 55 0.47 -4.54 -7.56
CA LEU A 55 -0.57 -4.87 -8.54
C LEU A 55 -1.64 -5.82 -7.98
N MET A 56 -1.26 -6.81 -7.17
CA MET A 56 -2.23 -7.69 -6.51
C MET A 56 -3.15 -6.91 -5.56
N GLN A 57 -2.60 -5.93 -4.83
CA GLN A 57 -3.37 -5.08 -3.92
C GLN A 57 -4.37 -4.20 -4.68
N LEU A 58 -3.98 -3.65 -5.83
CA LEU A 58 -4.92 -2.93 -6.71
C LEU A 58 -6.04 -3.82 -7.27
N LYS A 59 -5.77 -5.11 -7.50
CA LYS A 59 -6.73 -6.08 -8.04
C LYS A 59 -7.62 -6.74 -6.98
N ALA A 60 -7.25 -6.64 -5.70
CA ALA A 60 -7.96 -7.29 -4.60
C ALA A 60 -9.17 -6.48 -4.07
N LYS A 61 -9.50 -5.37 -4.73
CA LYS A 61 -10.59 -4.46 -4.37
C LYS A 61 -11.70 -4.49 -5.40
#